data_AF-A0A945K4K2-F1
#
_entry.id   AF-A0A945K4K2-F1
#
_cell.length_a   1.000
_cell.length_b   1.000
_cell.length_c   1.000
_cell.angle_alpha   90.00
_cell.angle_beta   90.00
_cell.angle_gamma   90.00
#
_symmetry.space_group_name_H-M   'P 1'
#
loop_
_entity.id
_entity.type
_entity.pdbx_description
1 polymer ?
#
loop_
_entity_poly.entity_id
_entity_poly.type
_entity_poly.pdbx_seq_one_letter_code
_entity_poly.pdbx_strand_id
1 'polypeptide(L)'
;MNSHKIIITGPESSGKTTLCKQLSNHFNIPLTKEFARSYIDNLDRNYIIGDLLSIAKGQLKSEIGSQFLDTDLITIKIWSEYKYGSCDNWILDQIEKQKTEKRFYLLCKPDIPWEPDKQRENPNDREILFKIYRQELEKLGHIYFVIEEEDREQSAKDIIKLKILTSKNRN
;
A
#
# COMPACT_ATOMS: atom_id res chain seq x y z
N MET A 1 19.13 11.19 -6.32
CA MET A 1 19.27 10.14 -5.28
C MET A 1 18.14 9.15 -5.47
N ASN A 2 18.43 7.89 -5.81
CA ASN A 2 17.38 6.87 -6.00
C ASN A 2 17.06 6.23 -4.63
N SER A 3 16.23 6.93 -3.86
CA SER A 3 15.84 6.56 -2.50
C SER A 3 14.82 5.42 -2.52
N HIS A 4 14.79 4.60 -1.47
CA HIS A 4 13.79 3.54 -1.35
C HIS A 4 12.38 4.15 -1.18
N LYS A 5 11.42 3.59 -1.93
CA LYS A 5 9.99 3.72 -1.65
C LYS A 5 9.57 2.59 -0.72
N ILE A 6 8.86 2.95 0.34
CA ILE A 6 8.42 2.08 1.42
C ILE A 6 6.91 2.10 1.40
N ILE A 7 6.32 1.01 0.95
CA ILE A 7 4.87 0.92 0.73
C ILE A 7 4.26 0.22 1.95
N ILE A 8 3.30 0.88 2.60
CA ILE A 8 2.49 0.26 3.64
C ILE A 8 1.23 -0.28 2.94
N THR A 9 1.02 -1.59 3.00
CA THR A 9 -0.05 -2.27 2.26
C THR A 9 -0.75 -3.33 3.13
N GLY A 10 -1.84 -3.90 2.61
CA GLY A 10 -2.67 -4.88 3.32
C GLY A 10 -4.18 -4.57 3.26
N PRO A 11 -5.02 -5.48 3.76
CA PRO A 11 -6.48 -5.36 3.73
C PRO A 11 -7.00 -4.14 4.50
N GLU A 12 -8.28 -3.81 4.33
CA GLU A 12 -8.95 -2.78 5.13
C GLU A 12 -8.84 -3.07 6.65
N SER A 13 -8.83 -1.99 7.45
CA SER A 13 -8.73 -2.07 8.92
C SER A 13 -7.55 -2.94 9.41
N SER A 14 -6.34 -2.65 8.91
CA SER A 14 -5.07 -3.30 9.32
C SER A 14 -4.02 -2.31 9.86
N GLY A 15 -4.39 -1.05 10.10
CA GLY A 15 -3.49 -0.04 10.69
C GLY A 15 -2.55 0.67 9.70
N LYS A 16 -2.70 0.47 8.39
CA LYS A 16 -1.84 1.04 7.33
C LYS A 16 -1.64 2.56 7.45
N THR A 17 -2.73 3.32 7.42
CA THR A 17 -2.69 4.78 7.43
C THR A 17 -2.05 5.33 8.70
N THR A 18 -2.33 4.72 9.85
CA THR A 18 -1.73 5.10 11.13
C THR A 18 -0.22 4.83 11.11
N LEU A 19 0.18 3.63 10.71
CA LEU A 19 1.59 3.25 10.61
C LEU A 19 2.36 4.13 9.63
N CYS A 20 1.82 4.39 8.44
CA CYS A 20 2.47 5.22 7.43
C CYS A 20 2.75 6.64 7.97
N LYS A 21 1.79 7.25 8.68
CA LYS A 21 1.95 8.54 9.34
C LYS A 21 3.00 8.51 10.46
N GLN A 22 2.97 7.49 11.33
CA GLN A 22 3.93 7.32 12.41
C GLN A 22 5.37 7.22 11.87
N LEU A 23 5.58 6.42 10.83
CA LEU A 23 6.89 6.25 10.21
C LEU A 23 7.39 7.53 9.54
N SER A 24 6.53 8.19 8.77
CA SER A 24 6.86 9.47 8.13
C SER A 24 7.29 10.53 9.16
N ASN A 25 6.53 10.66 10.25
CA ASN A 25 6.86 11.58 11.33
C ASN A 25 8.17 11.22 12.02
N HIS A 26 8.38 9.93 12.33
CA HIS A 26 9.58 9.46 13.02
C HIS A 26 10.86 9.68 12.21
N PHE A 27 10.83 9.38 10.90
CA PHE A 27 11.99 9.52 10.03
C PHE A 27 12.13 10.92 9.40
N ASN A 28 11.13 11.79 9.59
CA ASN A 28 11.02 13.10 8.92
C ASN A 28 11.15 12.99 7.39
N ILE A 29 10.38 12.06 6.80
CA ILE A 29 10.39 11.76 5.36
C ILE A 29 8.98 11.95 4.79
N PRO A 30 8.82 12.58 3.62
CA PRO A 30 7.50 12.80 3.02
C PRO A 30 6.72 11.50 2.73
N LEU A 31 5.41 11.57 2.98
CA LEU A 31 4.46 10.50 2.70
C LEU A 31 3.40 10.92 1.68
N THR A 32 2.91 9.96 0.89
CA THR A 32 1.64 10.10 0.18
C THR A 32 0.55 9.28 0.85
N LYS A 33 -0.66 9.84 0.89
CA LYS A 33 -1.85 9.20 1.45
C LYS A 33 -2.48 8.27 0.41
N GLU A 34 -3.36 7.39 0.86
CA GLU A 34 -4.21 6.58 -0.02
C GLU A 34 -5.13 7.50 -0.84
N PHE A 35 -4.86 7.63 -2.13
CA PHE A 35 -5.59 8.52 -3.04
C PHE A 35 -7.06 8.12 -3.18
N ALA A 36 -7.34 6.80 -3.12
CA ALA A 36 -8.69 6.24 -3.18
C ALA A 36 -9.61 6.87 -2.13
N ARG A 37 -9.10 7.13 -0.91
CA ARG A 37 -9.88 7.76 0.17
C ARG A 37 -10.48 9.08 -0.27
N SER A 38 -9.60 10.00 -0.69
CA SER A 38 -10.04 11.32 -1.14
C SER A 38 -10.89 11.28 -2.40
N TYR A 39 -10.62 10.35 -3.32
CA TYR A 39 -11.38 10.24 -4.56
C TYR A 39 -12.82 9.79 -4.28
N ILE A 40 -12.97 8.71 -3.52
CA ILE A 40 -14.27 8.08 -3.23
C ILE A 40 -15.12 8.98 -2.31
N ASP A 41 -14.52 9.68 -1.34
CA ASP A 41 -15.24 10.62 -0.47
C ASP A 41 -15.87 11.80 -1.23
N ASN A 42 -15.37 12.11 -2.44
CA ASN A 42 -15.90 13.18 -3.29
C ASN A 42 -16.88 12.66 -4.37
N LEU A 43 -17.26 11.38 -4.33
CA LEU A 43 -18.29 10.84 -5.21
C LEU A 43 -19.67 10.91 -4.54
N ASP A 44 -20.68 11.37 -5.29
CA ASP A 44 -22.09 11.28 -4.90
C ASP A 44 -22.73 9.91 -5.24
N ARG A 45 -21.89 8.91 -5.57
CA ARG A 45 -22.29 7.56 -5.97
C ARG A 45 -21.24 6.54 -5.51
N ASN A 46 -21.58 5.27 -5.53
CA ASN A 46 -20.59 4.21 -5.42
C ASN A 46 -19.57 4.31 -6.56
N TYR A 47 -18.30 4.03 -6.24
CA TYR A 47 -17.27 3.97 -7.28
C TYR A 47 -17.52 2.77 -8.21
N ILE A 48 -17.09 2.91 -9.45
CA ILE A 48 -17.17 1.89 -10.50
C ILE A 48 -15.77 1.53 -10.97
N ILE A 49 -15.64 0.47 -11.78
CA ILE A 49 -14.33 0.02 -12.28
C ILE A 49 -13.53 1.14 -13.00
N GLY A 50 -14.20 2.02 -13.75
CA GLY A 50 -13.54 3.14 -14.43
C GLY A 50 -12.92 4.18 -13.49
N ASP A 51 -13.43 4.29 -12.26
CA ASP A 51 -12.85 5.16 -11.25
C ASP A 51 -11.49 4.62 -10.77
N LEU A 52 -11.29 3.29 -10.76
CA LEU A 52 -10.03 2.68 -10.33
C LEU A 52 -8.85 3.07 -11.23
N LEU A 53 -9.06 3.25 -12.53
CA LEU A 53 -8.03 3.80 -13.43
C LEU A 53 -7.69 5.26 -13.06
N SER A 54 -8.70 6.06 -12.73
CA SER A 54 -8.50 7.45 -12.31
C SER A 54 -7.76 7.53 -10.96
N ILE A 55 -8.14 6.66 -10.02
CA ILE A 55 -7.49 6.51 -8.71
C ILE A 55 -6.03 6.06 -8.91
N ALA A 56 -5.75 5.11 -9.81
CA ALA A 56 -4.40 4.66 -10.10
C ALA A 56 -3.51 5.77 -10.65
N LYS A 57 -4.02 6.55 -11.61
CA LYS A 57 -3.30 7.71 -12.15
C LYS A 57 -3.04 8.77 -11.07
N GLY A 58 -4.03 9.02 -10.21
CA GLY A 58 -3.91 9.94 -9.08
C GLY A 58 -2.87 9.49 -8.05
N GLN A 59 -2.94 8.21 -7.66
CA GLN A 59 -1.98 7.59 -6.74
C GLN A 59 -0.57 7.74 -7.30
N LEU A 60 -0.31 7.28 -8.53
CA LEU A 60 1.01 7.34 -9.15
C LEU A 60 1.58 8.76 -9.20
N LYS A 61 0.75 9.75 -9.54
CA LYS A 61 1.16 11.16 -9.53
C LYS A 61 1.50 11.67 -8.13
N SER A 62 0.75 11.24 -7.12
CA SER A 62 0.98 11.64 -5.72
C SER A 62 2.26 11.06 -5.10
N GLU A 63 2.80 9.97 -5.67
CA GLU A 63 4.04 9.35 -5.19
C GLU A 63 5.29 10.20 -5.47
N ILE A 64 5.23 11.17 -6.39
CA ILE A 64 6.37 12.00 -6.79
C ILE A 64 6.86 12.81 -5.59
N GLY A 65 8.13 12.62 -5.21
CA GLY A 65 8.74 13.29 -4.05
C GLY A 65 8.39 12.65 -2.70
N SER A 66 7.57 11.60 -2.68
CA SER A 66 7.24 10.81 -1.48
C SER A 66 8.05 9.53 -1.43
N GLN A 67 8.39 9.09 -0.22
CA GLN A 67 9.04 7.79 0.00
C GLN A 67 8.16 6.84 0.81
N PHE A 68 7.37 7.35 1.74
CA PHE A 68 6.37 6.53 2.43
C PHE A 68 5.05 6.58 1.67
N LEU A 69 4.53 5.43 1.26
CA LEU A 69 3.28 5.37 0.50
C LEU A 69 2.23 4.60 1.31
N ASP A 70 1.15 5.26 1.69
CA ASP A 70 -0.06 4.60 2.20
C ASP A 70 -0.79 3.99 1.00
N THR A 71 -0.53 2.70 0.74
CA THR A 71 -0.89 1.94 -0.47
C THR A 71 -0.18 2.36 -1.76
N ASP A 72 -0.33 1.54 -2.80
CA ASP A 72 0.18 1.77 -4.16
C ASP A 72 -0.71 1.09 -5.21
N LEU A 73 -0.25 1.03 -6.47
CA LEU A 73 -1.01 0.44 -7.56
C LEU A 73 -1.38 -1.04 -7.36
N ILE A 74 -0.63 -1.81 -6.56
CA ILE A 74 -0.96 -3.20 -6.26
C ILE A 74 -2.26 -3.28 -5.46
N THR A 75 -2.49 -2.34 -4.54
CA THR A 75 -3.76 -2.25 -3.79
C THR A 75 -4.94 -2.05 -4.75
N ILE A 76 -4.76 -1.18 -5.75
CA ILE A 76 -5.79 -0.87 -6.74
C ILE A 76 -6.04 -2.07 -7.67
N LYS A 77 -4.98 -2.76 -8.11
CA LYS A 77 -5.08 -4.01 -8.87
C LYS A 77 -5.91 -5.04 -8.12
N ILE A 78 -5.58 -5.30 -6.86
CA ILE A 78 -6.29 -6.27 -6.01
C ILE A 78 -7.77 -5.91 -5.90
N TRP A 79 -8.11 -4.65 -5.63
CA TRP A 79 -9.51 -4.23 -5.55
C TRP A 79 -10.25 -4.31 -6.90
N SER A 80 -9.56 -4.02 -8.00
CA SER A 80 -10.11 -4.14 -9.35
C SER A 80 -10.47 -5.60 -9.66
N GLU A 81 -9.56 -6.52 -9.40
CA GLU A 81 -9.75 -7.95 -9.64
C GLU A 81 -10.76 -8.56 -8.67
N TYR A 82 -10.68 -8.23 -7.37
CA TYR A 82 -11.55 -8.80 -6.35
C TYR A 82 -13.02 -8.38 -6.52
N LYS A 83 -13.28 -7.10 -6.82
CA LYS A 83 -14.64 -6.57 -6.94
C LYS A 83 -15.24 -6.69 -8.33
N TYR A 84 -14.42 -6.52 -9.38
CA TYR A 84 -14.89 -6.43 -10.76
C TYR A 84 -14.34 -7.50 -11.69
N GLY A 85 -13.52 -8.43 -11.19
CA GLY A 85 -13.00 -9.56 -11.98
C GLY A 85 -12.01 -9.17 -13.09
N SER A 86 -11.60 -7.91 -13.17
CA SER A 86 -10.68 -7.41 -14.21
C SER A 86 -9.89 -6.21 -13.71
N CYS A 87 -8.73 -5.95 -14.33
CA CYS A 87 -7.89 -4.78 -14.07
C CYS A 87 -7.51 -4.12 -15.39
N ASP A 88 -7.49 -2.79 -15.42
CA ASP A 88 -7.11 -2.03 -16.61
C ASP A 88 -5.63 -2.28 -16.97
N ASN A 89 -5.34 -2.56 -18.25
CA ASN A 89 -3.99 -2.85 -18.73
C ASN A 89 -2.99 -1.74 -18.41
N TRP A 90 -3.43 -0.48 -18.38
CA TRP A 90 -2.56 0.62 -17.99
C TRP A 90 -2.02 0.45 -16.57
N ILE A 91 -2.85 -0.02 -15.63
CA ILE A 91 -2.43 -0.28 -14.24
C ILE A 91 -1.38 -1.38 -14.21
N LEU A 92 -1.61 -2.48 -14.94
CA LEU A 92 -0.69 -3.61 -15.05
C LEU A 92 0.66 -3.18 -15.65
N ASP A 93 0.65 -2.38 -16.72
CA ASP A 93 1.85 -1.84 -17.35
C ASP A 93 2.66 -0.94 -16.42
N GLN A 94 1.99 -0.14 -15.57
CA GLN A 94 2.69 0.68 -14.59
C GLN A 94 3.30 -0.15 -13.45
N ILE A 95 2.59 -1.16 -12.95
CA ILE A 95 3.12 -2.08 -11.93
C ILE A 95 4.41 -2.76 -12.45
N GLU A 96 4.42 -3.18 -13.72
CA GLU A 96 5.62 -3.77 -14.32
C GLU A 96 6.79 -2.79 -14.36
N LYS A 97 6.55 -1.54 -14.76
CA LYS A 97 7.58 -0.48 -14.77
C LYS A 97 8.13 -0.20 -13.38
N GLN A 98 7.27 -0.23 -12.36
CA GLN A 98 7.63 0.01 -10.95
C GLN A 98 8.61 -1.03 -10.39
N LYS A 99 8.76 -2.20 -11.02
CA LYS A 99 9.80 -3.19 -10.63
C LYS A 99 11.23 -2.69 -10.79
N THR A 100 11.44 -1.67 -11.63
CA THR A 100 12.76 -1.03 -11.78
C THR A 100 13.08 -0.05 -10.65
N GLU A 101 12.08 0.29 -9.82
CA GLU A 101 12.25 1.18 -8.67
C GLU A 101 12.69 0.39 -7.42
N LYS A 102 13.39 1.07 -6.50
CA LYS A 102 13.74 0.48 -5.20
C LYS A 102 12.52 0.49 -4.27
N ARG A 103 11.71 -0.56 -4.35
CA ARG A 103 10.49 -0.73 -3.54
C ARG A 103 10.62 -1.88 -2.56
N PHE A 104 10.11 -1.70 -1.35
CA PHE A 104 9.78 -2.81 -0.47
C PHE A 104 8.50 -2.51 0.32
N TYR A 105 7.85 -3.56 0.79
CA TYR A 105 6.50 -3.51 1.31
C TYR A 105 6.45 -3.90 2.78
N LEU A 106 5.63 -3.18 3.54
CA LEU A 106 5.21 -3.53 4.89
C LEU A 106 3.76 -3.97 4.80
N LEU A 107 3.55 -5.29 4.82
CA LEU A 107 2.24 -5.93 4.69
C LEU A 107 1.59 -6.05 6.07
N CYS A 108 0.64 -5.17 6.36
CA CYS A 108 -0.05 -5.13 7.64
C CYS A 108 -1.11 -6.24 7.73
N LYS A 109 -1.03 -7.05 8.80
CA LYS A 109 -2.01 -8.09 9.11
C LYS A 109 -3.33 -7.47 9.61
N PRO A 110 -4.50 -8.04 9.27
CA PRO A 110 -5.79 -7.56 9.77
C PRO A 110 -6.11 -8.07 11.19
N ASP A 111 -5.14 -8.02 12.09
CA ASP A 111 -5.22 -8.53 13.47
C ASP A 111 -5.83 -7.54 14.48
N ILE A 112 -6.19 -6.33 14.03
CA ILE A 112 -6.95 -5.36 14.83
C ILE A 112 -8.47 -5.49 14.63
N PRO A 113 -9.30 -4.98 15.56
CA PRO A 113 -10.75 -4.91 15.36
C PRO A 113 -11.12 -4.22 14.05
N TRP A 114 -12.10 -4.77 13.34
CA TRP A 114 -12.65 -4.08 12.19
C TRP A 114 -13.50 -2.91 12.66
N GLU A 115 -13.25 -1.74 12.09
CA GLU A 115 -14.06 -0.56 12.33
C GLU A 115 -14.86 -0.23 11.06
N PRO A 116 -16.15 0.09 11.14
CA PRO A 116 -16.90 0.56 9.99
C PRO A 116 -16.45 1.96 9.56
N ASP A 117 -16.34 2.19 8.27
CA ASP A 117 -16.33 3.53 7.68
C ASP A 117 -17.03 3.50 6.31
N LYS A 118 -17.26 4.67 5.71
CA LYS A 118 -18.02 4.82 4.45
C LYS A 118 -17.46 4.00 3.27
N GLN A 119 -16.18 3.64 3.30
CA GLN A 119 -15.48 2.99 2.19
C GLN A 119 -15.10 1.53 2.50
N ARG A 120 -15.30 1.05 3.73
CA ARG A 120 -14.98 -0.33 4.11
C ARG A 120 -16.13 -1.26 3.76
N GLU A 121 -15.82 -2.33 3.04
CA GLU A 121 -16.82 -3.19 2.39
C GLU A 121 -16.78 -4.64 2.88
N ASN A 122 -15.66 -5.10 3.45
CA ASN A 122 -15.37 -6.53 3.62
C ASN A 122 -14.91 -6.89 5.04
N PRO A 123 -15.80 -6.78 6.06
CA PRO A 123 -15.45 -7.08 7.45
C PRO A 123 -14.98 -8.53 7.68
N ASN A 124 -15.54 -9.47 6.91
CA ASN A 124 -15.32 -10.92 7.10
C ASN A 124 -14.24 -11.51 6.20
N ASP A 125 -13.84 -10.82 5.13
CA ASP A 125 -12.92 -11.38 4.12
C ASP A 125 -11.48 -10.93 4.33
N ARG A 126 -11.17 -10.22 5.43
CA ARG A 126 -9.85 -9.60 5.64
C ARG A 126 -8.69 -10.61 5.61
N GLU A 127 -8.89 -11.81 6.15
CA GLU A 127 -7.90 -12.89 6.10
C GLU A 127 -7.68 -13.42 4.68
N ILE A 128 -8.73 -13.48 3.87
CA ILE A 128 -8.65 -13.87 2.46
C ILE A 128 -7.91 -12.77 1.68
N LEU A 129 -8.31 -11.51 1.86
CA LEU A 129 -7.65 -10.36 1.26
C LEU A 129 -6.16 -10.33 1.65
N PHE A 130 -5.81 -10.52 2.93
CA PHE A 130 -4.42 -10.57 3.36
C PHE A 130 -3.60 -11.62 2.57
N LYS A 131 -4.16 -12.81 2.35
CA LYS A 131 -3.52 -13.85 1.52
C LYS A 131 -3.35 -13.41 0.07
N ILE A 132 -4.35 -12.74 -0.51
CA ILE A 132 -4.28 -12.19 -1.88
C ILE A 132 -3.15 -11.15 -1.98
N TYR A 133 -3.08 -10.21 -1.04
CA TYR A 133 -1.98 -9.21 -1.00
C TYR A 133 -0.62 -9.89 -0.94
N ARG A 134 -0.47 -10.88 -0.06
CA ARG A 134 0.78 -11.64 0.07
C ARG A 134 1.15 -12.35 -1.24
N GLN A 135 0.20 -13.07 -1.84
CA GLN A 135 0.41 -13.81 -3.08
C GLN A 135 0.78 -12.88 -4.24
N GLU A 136 0.17 -11.71 -4.33
CA GLU A 136 0.49 -10.74 -5.38
C GLU A 136 1.92 -10.18 -5.23
N LEU A 137 2.34 -9.87 -4.00
CA LEU A 137 3.72 -9.43 -3.72
C LEU A 137 4.74 -10.53 -4.05
N GLU A 138 4.45 -11.79 -3.69
CA GLU A 138 5.28 -12.94 -4.01
C GLU A 138 5.38 -13.16 -5.53
N LYS A 139 4.25 -13.13 -6.23
CA LYS A 139 4.17 -13.30 -7.69
C LYS A 139 4.96 -12.22 -8.45
N LEU A 140 4.93 -10.98 -7.96
CA LEU A 140 5.66 -9.86 -8.55
C LEU A 140 7.15 -9.82 -8.16
N GLY A 141 7.57 -10.67 -7.21
CA GLY A 141 8.96 -10.75 -6.74
C GLY A 141 9.37 -9.58 -5.84
N HIS A 142 8.41 -8.93 -5.17
CA HIS A 142 8.69 -7.81 -4.28
C HIS A 142 9.19 -8.28 -2.92
N ILE A 143 10.16 -7.56 -2.35
CA ILE A 143 10.57 -7.74 -0.95
C ILE A 143 9.46 -7.18 -0.07
N TYR A 144 8.97 -8.00 0.86
CA TYR A 144 7.95 -7.58 1.82
C TYR A 144 8.23 -8.13 3.22
N PHE A 145 7.65 -7.48 4.22
CA PHE A 145 7.68 -7.88 5.62
C PHE A 145 6.27 -7.81 6.19
N VAL A 146 5.85 -8.86 6.89
CA VAL A 146 4.56 -8.88 7.59
C VAL A 146 4.69 -8.06 8.88
N ILE A 147 3.70 -7.21 9.15
CA ILE A 147 3.62 -6.38 10.34
C ILE A 147 2.34 -6.72 11.11
N GLU A 148 2.51 -7.13 12.37
CA GLU A 148 1.44 -7.50 13.30
C GLU A 148 1.15 -6.37 14.31
N GLU A 149 0.05 -6.45 15.06
CA GLU A 149 -0.39 -5.41 15.99
C GLU A 149 0.58 -5.17 17.15
N GLU A 150 0.99 -6.23 17.86
CA GLU A 150 1.64 -6.17 19.18
C GLU A 150 2.85 -5.21 19.24
N ASP A 151 3.61 -5.08 18.15
CA ASP A 151 4.76 -4.18 18.02
C ASP A 151 4.82 -3.47 16.66
N ARG A 152 3.66 -3.14 16.08
CA ARG A 152 3.51 -2.64 14.70
C ARG A 152 4.51 -1.55 14.31
N GLU A 153 4.58 -0.49 15.11
CA GLU A 153 5.41 0.68 14.82
C GLU A 153 6.91 0.37 15.02
N GLN A 154 7.27 -0.28 16.12
CA GLN A 154 8.66 -0.57 16.45
C GLN A 154 9.28 -1.57 15.47
N SER A 155 8.55 -2.65 15.16
CA SER A 155 8.97 -3.65 14.16
C SER A 155 9.22 -3.03 12.79
N ALA A 156 8.31 -2.17 12.34
CA ALA A 156 8.46 -1.46 11.07
C ALA A 156 9.70 -0.54 11.07
N LYS A 157 9.93 0.21 12.15
CA LYS A 157 11.13 1.07 12.28
C LYS A 157 12.42 0.26 12.18
N ASP A 158 12.48 -0.89 12.83
CA ASP A 158 13.69 -1.72 12.86
C ASP A 158 13.96 -2.36 11.49
N ILE A 159 12.94 -2.85 10.81
CA ILE A 159 13.04 -3.33 9.42
C ILE A 159 13.55 -2.22 8.49
N ILE A 160 12.99 -1.01 8.60
CA ILE A 160 13.38 0.13 7.76
C ILE A 160 14.83 0.53 8.02
N LYS A 161 15.25 0.62 9.29
CA LYS A 161 16.65 0.91 9.66
C LYS A 161 17.58 -0.12 9.06
N LEU A 162 17.28 -1.42 9.19
CA LEU A 162 18.10 -2.49 8.62
C LEU A 162 18.22 -2.36 7.09
N LYS A 163 17.13 -2.12 6.36
CA LYS A 163 17.15 -2.03 4.89
C LYS A 163 17.81 -0.75 4.35
N ILE A 164 17.59 0.38 5.02
CA ILE A 164 18.19 1.65 4.60
C ILE A 164 19.68 1.70 4.98
N LEU A 165 20.09 1.20 6.16
CA LEU A 165 21.50 1.22 6.60
C LEU A 165 22.37 0.24 5.82
N THR A 166 21.86 -0.96 5.52
CA THR A 166 22.60 -1.95 4.69
C THR A 166 22.85 -1.46 3.27
N SER A 167 22.05 -0.51 2.78
CA SER A 167 22.23 0.12 1.47
C SER A 167 23.29 1.24 1.46
N LYS A 168 23.66 1.79 2.62
CA LYS A 168 24.70 2.84 2.74
C LYS A 168 26.11 2.28 2.91
N ASN A 169 26.25 1.07 3.46
CA ASN A 169 27.55 0.41 3.70
C ASN A 169 28.06 -0.45 2.52
N ARG A 170 27.41 -0.37 1.35
CA ARG A 170 27.79 -1.10 0.13
C ARG A 170 28.32 -0.18 -0.99
N ASN A 171 28.61 1.08 -0.67
CA ASN A 171 29.26 2.03 -1.57
C ASN A 171 30.65 2.38 -1.02
#